data_AF-A0A5P8JTC4-F1
#
_entry.id   AF-A0A5P8JTC4-F1
#
_cell.length_a   1.000
_cell.length_b   1.000
_cell.length_c   1.000
_cell.angle_alpha   90.00
_cell.angle_beta   90.00
_cell.angle_gamma   90.00
#
_symmetry.space_group_name_H-M   'P 1'
#
loop_
_entity.id
_entity.type
_entity.pdbx_description
1 polymer ?
#
loop_
_entity_poly.entity_id
_entity_poly.type
_entity_poly.pdbx_seq_one_letter_code
_entity_poly.pdbx_strand_id
1 'polypeptide(L)'
;MQYENVEIGHVIKRISRFTVQVELNGDMVLAHLSNTGRNKELLVPGHNISIKKAANPDRKTPYDILAVGRDGRWINIDSLAPNRVVNAALRDGSLMLPEMQEPLTVHPETTWRDSRLDFAGADAIGQKWFAETKGVTLANGVHAAFPDAPTTRGLKHVHTLTLAQQEGFASYLIFVIQLSGIHDMTIYKERFAELAPAITNAKAAGVQVLAITCDVGPDHIDLAEPVIFDELLPFQEVEA
;
A
#
# COMPACT_ATOMS: atom_id res chain seq x y z
N MET A 1 13.51 0.65 1.57
CA MET A 1 13.65 -0.71 2.11
C MET A 1 14.25 -1.55 1.01
N GLN A 2 15.37 -2.21 1.27
CA GLN A 2 16.02 -3.10 0.31
C GLN A 2 15.59 -4.55 0.56
N TYR A 3 15.21 -5.26 -0.51
CA TYR A 3 15.02 -6.69 -0.52
C TYR A 3 16.31 -7.41 -0.89
N GLU A 4 16.65 -8.46 -0.14
CA GLU A 4 17.80 -9.31 -0.42
C GLU A 4 17.42 -10.55 -1.24
N ASN A 5 18.37 -11.07 -2.01
CA ASN A 5 18.24 -12.30 -2.80
C ASN A 5 17.05 -12.25 -3.78
N VAL A 6 16.98 -11.14 -4.50
CA VAL A 6 15.95 -10.88 -5.50
C VAL A 6 16.39 -11.44 -6.84
N GLU A 7 15.48 -12.14 -7.50
CA GLU A 7 15.64 -12.63 -8.86
C GLU A 7 14.52 -12.09 -9.73
N ILE A 8 14.84 -11.79 -10.99
CA ILE A 8 13.88 -11.30 -11.98
C ILE A 8 13.57 -12.45 -12.93
N GLY A 9 12.29 -12.76 -13.07
CA GLY A 9 11.76 -13.71 -14.05
C GLY A 9 10.63 -13.10 -14.85
N HIS A 10 9.87 -13.96 -15.53
CA HIS A 10 8.70 -13.57 -16.31
C HIS A 10 7.44 -14.26 -15.82
N VAL A 11 6.34 -13.51 -15.74
CA VAL A 11 5.02 -14.08 -15.45
C VAL A 11 4.66 -15.06 -16.54
N ILE A 12 4.25 -16.28 -16.18
CA ILE A 12 3.68 -17.23 -17.13
C ILE A 12 2.17 -17.27 -16.99
N LYS A 13 1.67 -17.48 -15.78
CA LYS A 13 0.24 -17.42 -15.47
C LYS A 13 -0.02 -17.36 -13.96
N ARG A 14 -1.12 -16.72 -13.58
CA ARG A 14 -1.67 -16.84 -12.22
C ARG A 14 -2.45 -18.15 -12.10
N ILE A 15 -1.95 -19.08 -11.27
CA ILE A 15 -2.57 -20.40 -11.05
C ILE A 15 -3.72 -20.30 -10.06
N SER A 16 -3.57 -19.49 -9.02
CA SER A 16 -4.59 -19.32 -7.97
C SER A 16 -4.56 -17.89 -7.42
N ARG A 17 -5.46 -17.60 -6.48
CA ARG A 17 -5.43 -16.30 -5.77
C ARG A 17 -4.08 -15.97 -5.13
N PHE A 18 -3.28 -16.99 -4.77
CA PHE A 18 -2.03 -16.85 -4.02
C PHE A 18 -0.80 -17.48 -4.70
N THR A 19 -0.92 -17.91 -5.95
CA THR A 19 0.17 -18.63 -6.63
C THR A 19 0.27 -18.21 -8.07
N VAL A 20 1.48 -17.81 -8.46
CA VAL A 20 1.85 -17.45 -9.83
C VAL A 20 2.94 -18.40 -10.29
N GLN A 21 2.84 -18.85 -11.53
CA GLN A 21 3.92 -19.56 -12.21
C GLN A 21 4.83 -18.53 -12.88
N VAL A 22 6.11 -18.63 -12.62
CA VAL A 22 7.14 -17.72 -13.10
C VAL A 22 8.19 -18.53 -13.86
N GLU A 23 8.60 -18.03 -15.02
CA GLU A 23 9.81 -18.50 -15.70
C GLU A 23 11.01 -17.78 -15.11
N LEU A 24 12.02 -18.55 -14.71
CA LEU A 24 13.20 -18.08 -14.04
C LEU A 24 14.40 -18.89 -14.55
N ASN A 25 15.30 -18.23 -15.29
CA ASN A 25 16.52 -18.85 -15.84
C ASN A 25 16.25 -20.12 -16.70
N GLY A 26 15.13 -20.16 -17.42
CA GLY A 26 14.69 -21.29 -18.23
C GLY A 26 13.81 -22.31 -17.48
N ASP A 27 13.73 -22.22 -16.15
CA ASP A 27 12.95 -23.12 -15.30
C ASP A 27 11.61 -22.52 -14.89
N MET A 28 10.62 -23.39 -14.65
CA MET A 28 9.28 -22.99 -14.22
C MET A 28 9.14 -23.14 -12.72
N VAL A 29 9.04 -22.02 -12.01
CA VAL A 29 8.94 -21.97 -10.54
C VAL A 29 7.57 -21.47 -10.08
N LEU A 30 7.24 -21.75 -8.82
CA LEU A 30 6.02 -21.24 -8.17
C LEU A 30 6.39 -20.14 -7.18
N ALA A 31 5.69 -19.00 -7.29
CA ALA A 31 5.85 -17.87 -6.41
C ALA A 31 4.52 -17.56 -5.69
N HIS A 32 4.62 -17.20 -4.40
CA HIS A 32 3.50 -16.82 -3.57
C HIS A 32 3.14 -15.34 -3.78
N LEU A 33 1.86 -15.09 -4.00
CA LEU A 33 1.30 -13.75 -4.03
C LEU A 33 0.64 -13.45 -2.68
N SER A 34 1.20 -12.49 -1.92
CA SER A 34 0.68 -12.04 -0.62
C SER A 34 -0.48 -11.05 -0.74
N ASN A 35 -0.69 -10.48 -1.93
CA ASN A 35 -1.75 -9.52 -2.21
C ASN A 35 -3.03 -10.23 -2.71
N THR A 36 -4.15 -10.01 -2.01
CA THR A 36 -5.48 -10.56 -2.34
C THR A 36 -6.23 -9.78 -3.43
N GLY A 37 -5.67 -8.67 -3.89
CA GLY A 37 -6.19 -7.80 -4.94
C GLY A 37 -6.49 -8.52 -6.24
N ARG A 38 -7.25 -7.82 -7.11
CA ARG A 38 -7.62 -8.37 -8.43
C ARG A 38 -6.36 -8.68 -9.23
N ASN A 39 -5.36 -7.80 -9.23
CA ASN A 39 -4.02 -7.99 -9.82
C ASN A 39 -4.06 -8.59 -11.24
N LYS A 40 -5.16 -8.42 -11.98
CA LYS A 40 -5.38 -9.08 -13.28
C LYS A 40 -4.54 -8.39 -14.34
N GLU A 41 -4.54 -7.08 -14.28
CA GLU A 41 -3.80 -6.13 -15.09
C GLU A 41 -2.29 -6.12 -14.76
N LEU A 42 -1.89 -6.66 -13.61
CA LEU A 42 -0.49 -6.73 -13.21
C LEU A 42 0.15 -8.05 -13.67
N LEU A 43 -0.51 -9.18 -13.39
CA LEU A 43 0.04 -10.53 -13.61
C LEU A 43 -0.25 -11.06 -15.03
N VAL A 44 0.09 -10.27 -16.04
CA VAL A 44 -0.06 -10.60 -17.46
C VAL A 44 1.14 -11.45 -17.93
N PRO A 45 0.94 -12.53 -18.72
CA PRO A 45 2.04 -13.33 -19.24
C PRO A 45 3.10 -12.49 -19.98
N GLY A 46 4.37 -12.76 -19.71
CA GLY A 46 5.52 -12.06 -20.29
C GLY A 46 5.97 -10.81 -19.52
N HIS A 47 5.16 -10.28 -18.59
CA HIS A 47 5.62 -9.19 -17.72
C HIS A 47 6.80 -9.62 -16.85
N ASN A 48 7.76 -8.71 -16.64
CA ASN A 48 8.82 -8.90 -15.68
C ASN A 48 8.22 -9.05 -14.28
N ILE A 49 8.76 -9.96 -13.48
CA ILE A 49 8.33 -10.17 -12.11
C ILE A 49 9.56 -10.36 -11.23
N SER A 50 9.61 -9.59 -10.17
CA SER A 50 10.60 -9.72 -9.11
C SER A 50 10.10 -10.69 -8.06
N ILE A 51 10.92 -11.68 -7.75
CA ILE A 51 10.66 -12.68 -6.72
C ILE A 51 11.84 -12.79 -5.78
N LYS A 52 11.56 -13.16 -4.54
CA LYS A 52 12.58 -13.44 -3.52
C LYS A 52 12.44 -14.87 -3.02
N LYS A 53 13.56 -15.55 -2.84
CA LYS A 53 13.57 -16.90 -2.27
C LYS A 53 13.03 -16.87 -0.84
N ALA A 54 12.07 -17.74 -0.56
CA ALA A 54 11.49 -17.86 0.75
C ALA A 54 12.51 -18.41 1.76
N ALA A 55 12.49 -17.87 2.98
CA ALA A 55 13.42 -18.31 4.04
C ALA A 55 13.19 -19.76 4.48
N ASN A 56 11.94 -20.23 4.45
CA ASN A 56 11.60 -21.61 4.78
C ASN A 56 11.63 -22.48 3.49
N PRO A 57 12.60 -23.41 3.36
CA PRO A 57 12.74 -24.26 2.17
C PRO A 57 11.60 -25.28 2.01
N ASP A 58 10.85 -25.59 3.08
CA ASP A 58 9.77 -26.59 3.06
C ASP A 58 8.44 -26.03 2.50
N ARG A 59 8.42 -24.75 2.11
CA ARG A 59 7.22 -24.13 1.55
C ARG A 59 6.87 -24.71 0.18
N LYS A 60 5.57 -24.91 -0.04
CA LYS A 60 5.02 -25.28 -1.37
C LYS A 60 5.39 -24.27 -2.47
N THR A 61 5.56 -23.00 -2.10
CA THR A 61 6.02 -21.91 -2.97
C THR A 61 7.42 -21.51 -2.52
N PRO A 62 8.48 -21.84 -3.29
CA PRO A 62 9.86 -21.52 -2.92
C PRO A 62 10.19 -20.03 -3.01
N TYR A 63 9.33 -19.22 -3.61
CA TYR A 63 9.51 -17.78 -3.77
C TYR A 63 8.30 -16.98 -3.30
N ASP A 64 8.54 -15.74 -2.90
CA ASP A 64 7.54 -14.68 -2.68
C ASP A 64 7.65 -13.63 -3.78
N ILE A 65 6.52 -13.16 -4.29
CA ILE A 65 6.48 -12.09 -5.29
C ILE A 65 6.64 -10.74 -4.59
N LEU A 66 7.51 -9.89 -5.12
CA LEU A 66 7.78 -8.56 -4.57
C LEU A 66 7.18 -7.46 -5.45
N ALA A 67 7.50 -7.47 -6.74
CA ALA A 67 7.11 -6.43 -7.67
C ALA A 67 6.87 -7.00 -9.08
N VAL A 68 6.10 -6.28 -9.88
CA VAL A 68 5.84 -6.61 -11.28
C VAL A 68 6.14 -5.40 -12.15
N GLY A 69 6.81 -5.64 -13.27
CA GLY A 69 7.09 -4.62 -14.28
C GLY A 69 5.90 -4.48 -15.22
N ARG A 70 5.41 -3.25 -15.40
CA ARG A 70 4.34 -2.91 -16.32
C ARG A 70 4.55 -1.48 -16.83
N ASP A 71 4.29 -1.24 -18.12
CA ASP A 71 4.34 0.10 -18.73
C ASP A 71 5.67 0.85 -18.45
N GLY A 72 6.79 0.11 -18.43
CA GLY A 72 8.12 0.68 -18.19
C GLY A 72 8.44 1.02 -16.72
N ARG A 73 7.58 0.68 -15.77
CA ARG A 73 7.77 0.92 -14.33
C ARG A 73 7.56 -0.34 -13.50
N TRP A 74 8.13 -0.36 -12.29
CA TRP A 74 7.87 -1.40 -11.30
C TRP A 74 6.71 -1.01 -10.40
N ILE A 75 5.89 -2.00 -10.06
CA ILE A 75 4.78 -1.89 -9.12
C ILE A 75 5.05 -2.91 -8.02
N ASN A 76 5.29 -2.46 -6.80
CA ASN A 76 5.47 -3.34 -5.65
C ASN A 76 4.11 -3.89 -5.24
N ILE A 77 4.01 -5.21 -5.14
CA ILE A 77 2.79 -5.93 -4.77
C ILE A 77 2.98 -6.81 -3.53
N ASP A 78 4.05 -6.56 -2.77
CA ASP A 78 4.23 -7.09 -1.43
C ASP A 78 3.28 -6.36 -0.47
N SER A 79 2.26 -7.06 0.01
CA SER A 79 1.23 -6.47 0.89
C SER A 79 1.76 -6.03 2.25
N LEU A 80 2.98 -6.43 2.64
CA LEU A 80 3.61 -6.01 3.89
C LEU A 80 4.48 -4.76 3.73
N ALA A 81 4.83 -4.39 2.49
CA ALA A 81 5.74 -3.29 2.23
C ALA A 81 5.22 -1.92 2.70
N PRO A 82 3.93 -1.54 2.49
CA PRO A 82 3.42 -0.24 2.92
C PRO A 82 3.66 0.06 4.40
N ASN A 83 3.26 -0.87 5.28
CA ASN A 83 3.46 -0.71 6.73
C ASN A 83 4.95 -0.65 7.07
N ARG A 84 5.81 -1.42 6.40
CA ARG A 84 7.25 -1.42 6.69
C ARG A 84 7.90 -0.09 6.32
N VAL A 85 7.62 0.45 5.14
CA VAL A 85 8.23 1.72 4.69
C VAL A 85 7.70 2.90 5.50
N VAL A 86 6.40 2.91 5.84
CA VAL A 86 5.81 3.94 6.72
C VAL A 86 6.39 3.84 8.13
N ASN A 87 6.50 2.65 8.71
CA ASN A 87 7.11 2.47 10.03
C ASN A 87 8.57 2.94 10.08
N ALA A 88 9.35 2.63 9.04
CA ALA A 88 10.73 3.10 8.94
C ALA A 88 10.76 4.63 8.89
N ALA A 89 9.98 5.22 8.00
CA ALA A 89 9.96 6.67 7.77
C ALA A 89 9.44 7.48 8.97
N LEU A 90 8.45 6.95 9.71
CA LEU A 90 7.99 7.58 10.97
C LEU A 90 9.04 7.51 12.08
N ARG A 91 9.89 6.47 12.08
CA ARG A 91 10.91 6.26 13.13
C ARG A 91 12.19 7.05 12.86
N ASP A 92 12.57 7.20 11.60
CA ASP A 92 13.75 7.97 11.21
C ASP A 92 13.45 9.46 10.96
N GLY A 93 12.17 9.85 10.97
CA GLY A 93 11.71 11.23 10.81
C GLY A 93 11.62 11.71 9.37
N SER A 94 11.81 10.83 8.38
CA SER A 94 11.64 11.18 6.96
C SER A 94 10.17 11.33 6.55
N LEU A 95 9.23 10.73 7.29
CA LEU A 95 7.79 10.99 7.18
C LEU A 95 7.31 11.81 8.37
N MET A 96 7.06 13.10 8.14
CA MET A 96 6.45 13.99 9.12
C MET A 96 4.93 13.91 9.05
N LEU A 97 4.27 13.77 10.20
CA LEU A 97 2.82 13.85 10.30
C LEU A 97 2.40 15.32 10.50
N PRO A 98 1.46 15.87 9.69
CA PRO A 98 0.99 17.24 9.86
C PRO A 98 0.52 17.52 11.29
N GLU A 99 0.84 18.70 11.81
CA GLU A 99 0.45 19.17 13.15
C GLU A 99 1.12 18.44 14.33
N MET A 100 2.03 17.49 14.10
CA MET A 100 2.79 16.82 15.16
C MET A 100 4.19 17.40 15.35
N GLN A 101 4.69 17.32 16.59
CA GLN A 101 6.07 17.70 16.94
C GLN A 101 7.00 16.49 17.03
N GLU A 102 8.10 16.53 16.28
CA GLU A 102 9.13 15.48 16.32
C GLU A 102 9.96 15.52 17.62
N PRO A 103 10.47 14.37 18.10
CA PRO A 103 10.32 13.04 17.52
C PRO A 103 9.00 12.36 17.90
N LEU A 104 8.45 11.56 16.97
CA LEU A 104 7.32 10.69 17.27
C LEU A 104 7.74 9.41 18.02
N THR A 105 6.96 9.04 19.03
CA THR A 105 6.91 7.65 19.51
C THR A 105 6.03 6.83 18.56
N VAL A 106 6.48 5.64 18.15
CA VAL A 106 5.78 4.81 17.16
C VAL A 106 5.51 3.41 17.70
N HIS A 107 4.24 3.03 17.78
CA HIS A 107 3.72 1.75 18.24
C HIS A 107 2.92 1.08 17.11
N PRO A 108 3.53 0.15 16.36
CA PRO A 108 2.83 -0.59 15.32
C PRO A 108 1.73 -1.49 15.88
N GLU A 109 0.76 -1.82 15.03
CA GLU A 109 -0.21 -2.90 15.25
C GLU A 109 -1.05 -2.72 16.52
N THR A 110 -1.48 -1.48 16.78
CA THR A 110 -2.13 -1.06 18.02
C THR A 110 -3.64 -1.31 17.98
N THR A 111 -4.14 -2.09 18.93
CA THR A 111 -5.59 -2.27 19.12
C THR A 111 -6.19 -1.04 19.78
N TRP A 112 -7.20 -0.47 19.16
CA TRP A 112 -8.04 0.56 19.75
C TRP A 112 -9.50 0.23 19.47
N ARG A 113 -10.29 0.06 20.55
CA ARG A 113 -11.66 -0.45 20.51
C ARG A 113 -11.73 -1.80 19.80
N ASP A 114 -12.51 -1.91 18.73
CA ASP A 114 -12.75 -3.12 17.95
C ASP A 114 -11.93 -3.18 16.65
N SER A 115 -10.94 -2.30 16.50
CA SER A 115 -10.04 -2.21 15.36
C SER A 115 -8.58 -2.36 15.80
N ARG A 116 -7.75 -2.86 14.89
CA ARG A 116 -6.29 -2.83 15.02
C ARG A 116 -5.76 -1.88 13.96
N LEU A 117 -5.29 -0.73 14.40
CA LEU A 117 -4.73 0.30 13.55
C LEU A 117 -3.25 0.01 13.30
N ASP A 118 -2.76 0.37 12.12
CA ASP A 118 -1.38 0.09 11.73
C ASP A 118 -0.38 0.76 12.67
N PHE A 119 -0.64 2.00 13.11
CA PHE A 119 0.25 2.76 13.99
C PHE A 119 -0.49 3.60 15.03
N ALA A 120 0.15 3.75 16.18
CA ALA A 120 -0.22 4.71 17.22
C ALA A 120 1.04 5.37 17.79
N GLY A 121 0.88 6.50 18.47
CA GLY A 121 1.99 7.19 19.06
C GLY A 121 1.63 8.42 19.85
N ALA A 122 2.66 9.14 20.23
CA ALA A 122 2.60 10.49 20.73
C ALA A 122 3.78 11.30 20.17
N ASP A 123 3.54 12.59 19.95
CA ASP A 123 4.54 13.56 19.56
C ASP A 123 5.38 14.04 20.77
N ALA A 124 6.32 14.95 20.54
CA ALA A 124 7.25 15.45 21.57
C ALA A 124 6.59 16.22 22.73
N ILE A 125 5.35 16.71 22.55
CA ILE A 125 4.59 17.41 23.60
C ILE A 125 3.46 16.54 24.18
N GLY A 126 3.37 15.28 23.76
CA GLY A 126 2.43 14.30 24.28
C GLY A 126 1.08 14.24 23.55
N GLN A 127 0.92 14.93 22.42
CA GLN A 127 -0.27 14.78 21.57
C GLN A 127 -0.29 13.37 20.99
N LYS A 128 -1.34 12.62 21.31
CA LYS A 128 -1.50 11.24 20.84
C LYS A 128 -2.02 11.22 19.41
N TRP A 129 -1.59 10.21 18.66
CA TRP A 129 -2.00 10.03 17.29
C TRP A 129 -2.23 8.57 16.91
N PHE A 130 -3.00 8.37 15.86
CA PHE A 130 -3.20 7.10 15.17
C PHE A 130 -3.01 7.27 13.66
N ALA A 131 -2.42 6.26 13.02
CA ALA A 131 -2.34 6.22 11.57
C ALA A 131 -2.73 4.85 11.02
N GLU A 132 -3.39 4.87 9.87
CA GLU A 132 -3.75 3.68 9.11
C GLU A 132 -3.20 3.81 7.69
N THR A 133 -2.54 2.76 7.21
CA THR A 133 -1.96 2.71 5.86
C THR A 133 -2.83 1.94 4.89
N LYS A 134 -2.81 2.36 3.63
CA LYS A 134 -3.49 1.69 2.52
C LYS A 134 -2.51 1.58 1.37
N GLY A 135 -2.13 0.36 1.02
CA GLY A 135 -1.36 0.10 -0.20
C GLY A 135 -2.18 0.40 -1.44
N VAL A 136 -1.60 1.12 -2.40
CA VAL A 136 -2.22 1.52 -3.66
C VAL A 136 -1.35 1.05 -4.82
N THR A 137 -1.88 0.15 -5.63
CA THR A 137 -1.21 -0.40 -6.81
C THR A 137 -1.99 -0.14 -8.10
N LEU A 138 -3.26 0.26 -7.99
CA LEU A 138 -4.13 0.57 -9.11
C LEU A 138 -3.81 1.96 -9.66
N ALA A 139 -3.44 2.02 -10.94
CA ALA A 139 -3.13 3.26 -11.61
C ALA A 139 -3.45 3.21 -13.10
N ASN A 140 -3.72 4.37 -13.68
CA ASN A 140 -3.84 4.61 -15.11
C ASN A 140 -3.01 5.85 -15.46
N GLY A 141 -1.92 5.66 -16.22
CA GLY A 141 -0.95 6.71 -16.48
C GLY A 141 -0.35 7.26 -15.18
N VAL A 142 -0.53 8.56 -14.95
CA VAL A 142 -0.02 9.29 -13.77
C VAL A 142 -1.04 9.39 -12.63
N HIS A 143 -2.22 8.78 -12.77
CA HIS A 143 -3.30 8.84 -11.79
C HIS A 143 -3.42 7.50 -11.06
N ALA A 144 -3.37 7.52 -9.72
CA ALA A 144 -3.61 6.34 -8.89
C ALA A 144 -5.02 6.33 -8.29
N ALA A 145 -5.53 5.16 -7.93
CA ALA A 145 -6.80 5.09 -7.23
C ALA A 145 -6.89 3.94 -6.23
N PHE A 146 -7.70 4.15 -5.19
CA PHE A 146 -8.01 3.13 -4.19
C PHE A 146 -9.53 2.98 -4.02
N PRO A 147 -10.10 1.78 -3.81
CA PRO A 147 -9.41 0.49 -3.74
C PRO A 147 -9.39 -0.24 -5.09
N ASP A 148 -8.54 -1.26 -5.19
CA ASP A 148 -8.50 -2.20 -6.32
C ASP A 148 -9.59 -3.28 -6.24
N ALA A 149 -10.10 -3.55 -5.03
CA ALA A 149 -11.25 -4.42 -4.73
C ALA A 149 -12.12 -3.85 -3.59
N PRO A 150 -13.42 -4.17 -3.50
CA PRO A 150 -14.25 -3.74 -2.38
C PRO A 150 -13.65 -4.11 -1.01
N THR A 151 -13.68 -3.19 -0.04
CA THR A 151 -12.98 -3.36 1.24
C THR A 151 -13.78 -2.84 2.42
N THR A 152 -14.62 -3.69 3.01
CA THR A 152 -15.36 -3.38 4.24
C THR A 152 -14.44 -3.13 5.43
N ARG A 153 -13.28 -3.80 5.48
CA ARG A 153 -12.24 -3.55 6.49
C ARG A 153 -11.64 -2.16 6.35
N GLY A 154 -11.31 -1.74 5.12
CA GLY A 154 -10.82 -0.38 4.85
C GLY A 154 -11.83 0.69 5.28
N LEU A 155 -13.10 0.49 4.94
CA LEU A 155 -14.20 1.37 5.37
C LEU A 155 -14.31 1.45 6.90
N LYS A 156 -14.27 0.30 7.58
CA LYS A 156 -14.29 0.24 9.05
C LYS A 156 -13.16 1.07 9.66
N HIS A 157 -11.94 0.96 9.13
CA HIS A 157 -10.79 1.68 9.66
C HIS A 157 -10.90 3.20 9.46
N VAL A 158 -11.48 3.65 8.33
CA VAL A 158 -11.79 5.08 8.14
C VAL A 158 -12.74 5.59 9.22
N HIS A 159 -13.81 4.85 9.53
CA HIS A 159 -14.72 5.20 10.63
C HIS A 159 -14.03 5.16 12.00
N THR A 160 -13.14 4.19 12.23
CA THR A 160 -12.33 4.15 13.45
C THR A 160 -11.46 5.40 13.60
N LEU A 161 -10.81 5.86 12.54
CA LEU A 161 -10.02 7.10 12.56
C LEU A 161 -10.90 8.33 12.79
N THR A 162 -12.09 8.41 12.19
CA THR A 162 -13.05 9.48 12.46
C THR A 162 -13.42 9.55 13.94
N LEU A 163 -13.70 8.41 14.57
CA LEU A 163 -14.02 8.35 16.00
C LEU A 163 -12.81 8.75 16.86
N ALA A 164 -11.61 8.31 16.51
CA ALA A 164 -10.40 8.66 17.24
C ALA A 164 -10.13 10.18 17.17
N GLN A 165 -10.31 10.78 16.00
CA GLN A 165 -10.20 12.24 15.81
C GLN A 165 -11.18 13.01 16.70
N GLN A 166 -12.44 12.56 16.77
CA GLN A 166 -13.46 13.16 17.63
C GLN A 166 -13.15 13.02 19.13
N GLU A 167 -12.33 12.04 19.51
CA GLU A 167 -11.89 11.79 20.89
C GLU A 167 -10.53 12.43 21.21
N GLY A 168 -10.02 13.29 20.33
CA GLY A 168 -8.83 14.11 20.56
C GLY A 168 -7.50 13.45 20.16
N PHE A 169 -7.54 12.33 19.43
CA PHE A 169 -6.35 11.74 18.82
C PHE A 169 -6.14 12.34 17.43
N ALA A 170 -4.96 12.87 17.13
CA ALA A 170 -4.63 13.25 15.76
C ALA A 170 -4.64 11.98 14.88
N SER A 171 -5.37 11.99 13.78
CA SER A 171 -5.67 10.78 13.02
C SER A 171 -5.28 10.92 11.56
N TYR A 172 -4.58 9.92 11.03
CA TYR A 172 -4.00 9.95 9.69
C TYR A 172 -4.42 8.72 8.87
N LEU A 173 -4.94 8.95 7.66
CA LEU A 173 -5.10 7.93 6.64
C LEU A 173 -4.00 8.12 5.59
N ILE A 174 -3.10 7.14 5.46
CA ILE A 174 -1.91 7.24 4.63
C ILE A 174 -2.03 6.26 3.46
N PHE A 175 -2.20 6.78 2.25
CA PHE A 175 -2.12 6.01 1.03
C PHE A 175 -0.67 5.91 0.58
N VAL A 176 -0.17 4.68 0.51
CA VAL A 176 1.18 4.35 0.05
C VAL A 176 1.06 3.83 -1.38
N ILE A 177 1.42 4.67 -2.34
CA ILE A 177 1.32 4.38 -3.76
C ILE A 177 2.59 3.64 -4.18
N GLN A 178 2.47 2.33 -4.32
CA GLN A 178 3.55 1.36 -4.47
C GLN A 178 4.13 1.32 -5.90
N LEU A 179 4.24 2.48 -6.54
CA LEU A 179 4.80 2.68 -7.87
C LEU A 179 5.18 4.15 -8.09
N SER A 180 6.13 4.37 -8.99
CA SER A 180 6.63 5.70 -9.33
C SER A 180 5.85 6.36 -10.49
N GLY A 181 6.06 7.66 -10.66
CA GLY A 181 5.48 8.43 -11.78
C GLY A 181 3.98 8.72 -11.62
N ILE A 182 3.50 8.81 -10.38
CA ILE A 182 2.14 9.21 -10.04
C ILE A 182 2.15 10.67 -9.58
N HIS A 183 1.18 11.46 -10.02
CA HIS A 183 1.07 12.88 -9.69
C HIS A 183 -0.08 13.17 -8.72
N ASP A 184 -1.10 12.34 -8.75
CA ASP A 184 -2.29 12.47 -7.95
C ASP A 184 -2.95 11.11 -7.73
N MET A 185 -3.86 11.08 -6.76
CA MET A 185 -4.69 9.93 -6.52
C MET A 185 -6.10 10.29 -6.08
N THR A 186 -7.01 9.34 -6.30
CA THR A 186 -8.43 9.47 -5.96
C THR A 186 -8.97 8.17 -5.36
N ILE A 187 -10.26 8.17 -5.05
CA ILE A 187 -11.02 6.98 -4.66
C ILE A 187 -11.78 6.43 -5.87
N TYR A 188 -11.58 5.15 -6.18
CA TYR A 188 -12.30 4.51 -7.28
C TYR A 188 -13.74 4.15 -6.87
N LYS A 189 -14.64 5.12 -6.99
CA LYS A 189 -16.05 5.04 -6.54
C LYS A 189 -16.83 3.90 -7.20
N GLU A 190 -16.57 3.57 -8.46
CA GLU A 190 -17.25 2.46 -9.13
C GLU A 190 -16.87 1.11 -8.53
N ARG A 191 -15.66 0.97 -7.97
CA ARG A 191 -15.23 -0.25 -7.29
C ARG A 191 -15.88 -0.38 -5.93
N PHE A 192 -15.95 0.71 -5.16
CA PHE A 192 -16.54 0.69 -3.83
C PHE A 192 -17.08 2.07 -3.43
N ALA A 193 -18.36 2.30 -3.74
CA ALA A 193 -19.00 3.61 -3.64
C ALA A 193 -19.06 4.17 -2.21
N GLU A 194 -19.10 3.30 -1.19
CA GLU A 194 -19.22 3.69 0.22
C GLU A 194 -17.95 4.37 0.77
N LEU A 195 -16.78 4.12 0.17
CA LEU A 195 -15.51 4.56 0.73
C LEU A 195 -15.29 6.07 0.58
N ALA A 196 -15.64 6.66 -0.56
CA ALA A 196 -15.41 8.09 -0.80
C ALA A 196 -16.20 8.96 0.21
N PRO A 197 -17.52 8.78 0.42
CA PRO A 197 -18.26 9.52 1.43
C PRO A 197 -17.70 9.34 2.86
N ALA A 198 -17.22 8.14 3.21
CA ALA A 198 -16.61 7.90 4.51
C ALA A 198 -15.32 8.71 4.69
N ILE A 199 -14.48 8.80 3.65
CA ILE A 199 -13.25 9.61 3.68
C ILE A 199 -13.59 11.11 3.71
N THR A 200 -14.57 11.57 2.94
CA THR A 200 -15.06 12.96 3.01
C THR A 200 -15.49 13.32 4.43
N ASN A 201 -16.27 12.45 5.08
CA ASN A 201 -16.70 12.66 6.46
C ASN A 201 -15.53 12.61 7.46
N ALA A 202 -14.54 11.73 7.24
CA ALA A 202 -13.35 11.66 8.06
C ALA A 202 -12.52 12.97 7.98
N LYS A 203 -12.31 13.48 6.77
CA LYS A 203 -11.65 14.78 6.54
C LYS A 203 -12.40 15.92 7.21
N ALA A 204 -13.73 15.95 7.10
CA ALA A 204 -14.56 16.95 7.77
C ALA A 204 -14.47 16.89 9.31
N ALA A 205 -14.19 15.72 9.87
CA ALA A 205 -13.93 15.55 11.30
C ALA A 205 -12.49 15.92 11.73
N GLY A 206 -11.59 16.19 10.78
CA GLY A 206 -10.18 16.54 11.03
C GLY A 206 -9.17 15.42 10.79
N VAL A 207 -9.60 14.26 10.26
CA VAL A 207 -8.66 13.19 9.86
C VAL A 207 -7.84 13.70 8.68
N GLN A 208 -6.52 13.66 8.82
CA GLN A 208 -5.58 14.05 7.77
C GLN A 208 -5.43 12.90 6.77
N VAL A 209 -5.54 13.20 5.48
CA VAL A 209 -5.35 12.21 4.40
C VAL A 209 -4.07 12.53 3.66
N LEU A 210 -3.14 11.59 3.70
CA LEU A 210 -1.84 11.68 3.04
C LEU A 210 -1.80 10.70 1.87
N ALA A 211 -1.23 11.13 0.75
CA ALA A 211 -0.96 10.29 -0.40
C ALA A 211 0.52 10.44 -0.74
N ILE A 212 1.26 9.33 -0.74
CA ILE A 212 2.71 9.34 -0.86
C ILE A 212 3.10 8.29 -1.88
N THR A 213 3.91 8.70 -2.86
CA THR A 213 4.47 7.80 -3.87
C THR A 213 5.62 6.99 -3.32
N CYS A 214 6.02 5.97 -4.07
CA CYS A 214 7.22 5.22 -3.78
C CYS A 214 8.18 5.25 -4.97
N ASP A 215 9.48 5.31 -4.67
CA ASP A 215 10.50 4.83 -5.58
C ASP A 215 10.47 3.30 -5.52
N VAL A 216 10.31 2.67 -6.68
CA VAL A 216 10.13 1.23 -6.78
C VAL A 216 11.02 0.67 -7.86
N GLY A 217 11.88 -0.25 -7.45
CA GLY A 217 12.65 -1.11 -8.33
C GLY A 217 12.26 -2.58 -8.19
N PRO A 218 13.01 -3.47 -8.85
CA PRO A 218 12.82 -4.90 -8.68
C PRO A 218 13.13 -5.33 -7.24
N ASP A 219 14.04 -4.66 -6.57
CA ASP A 219 14.65 -5.09 -5.30
C ASP A 219 14.50 -4.07 -4.17
N HIS A 220 13.74 -3.00 -4.36
CA HIS A 220 13.53 -1.99 -3.33
C HIS A 220 12.16 -1.32 -3.44
N ILE A 221 11.78 -0.72 -2.33
CA ILE A 221 10.66 0.22 -2.22
C ILE A 221 10.97 1.21 -1.11
N ASP A 222 10.88 2.50 -1.42
CA ASP A 222 11.05 3.59 -0.47
C ASP A 222 9.98 4.65 -0.67
N LEU A 223 9.56 5.31 0.40
CA LEU A 223 8.68 6.48 0.27
C LEU A 223 9.42 7.56 -0.53
N ALA A 224 8.69 8.20 -1.43
CA ALA A 224 9.18 9.29 -2.25
C ALA A 224 8.33 10.54 -1.97
N GLU A 225 7.82 11.18 -3.01
CA GLU A 225 7.14 12.47 -2.91
C GLU A 225 5.67 12.33 -2.49
N PRO A 226 5.14 13.26 -1.67
CA PRO A 226 3.71 13.40 -1.48
C PRO A 226 3.04 13.83 -2.79
N VAL A 227 1.83 13.35 -3.01
CA VAL A 227 1.01 13.69 -4.17
C VAL A 227 -0.35 14.22 -3.76
N ILE A 228 -1.07 14.80 -4.73
CA ILE A 228 -2.39 15.35 -4.48
C ILE A 228 -3.38 14.22 -4.26
N PHE A 229 -4.11 14.26 -3.15
CA PHE A 229 -5.33 13.47 -2.96
C PHE A 229 -6.55 14.30 -3.35
N ASP A 230 -7.24 13.93 -4.42
CA ASP A 230 -8.46 14.58 -4.89
C ASP A 230 -9.60 13.57 -5.01
N GLU A 231 -10.58 13.66 -4.10
CA GLU A 231 -11.77 12.80 -4.09
C GLU A 231 -12.78 13.10 -5.22
N LEU A 232 -12.61 14.20 -5.95
CA LEU A 232 -13.45 14.60 -7.07
C LEU A 232 -12.86 14.19 -8.41
N LEU A 233 -11.56 13.89 -8.45
CA LEU A 233 -10.90 13.42 -9.66
C LEU A 233 -11.53 12.09 -10.12
N PRO A 234 -12.03 12.01 -11.37
CA PRO A 234 -12.54 10.76 -11.91
C PRO A 234 -11.38 9.79 -12.17
N PHE A 235 -11.63 8.49 -11.96
CA PHE A 235 -10.68 7.44 -12.31
C PHE A 235 -11.29 6.49 -13.33
N GLN A 236 -10.51 6.15 -14.36
CA GLN A 236 -10.85 5.11 -15.31
C GLN A 236 -9.80 4.00 -15.19
N GLU A 237 -10.27 2.78 -14.88
CA GLU A 237 -9.40 1.61 -14.85
C GLU A 237 -8.98 1.22 -16.27
N VAL A 238 -7.72 0.83 -16.43
CA VAL A 238 -7.23 0.30 -17.71
C VAL A 238 -7.81 -1.10 -17.92
N GLU A 239 -8.49 -1.31 -19.05
CA GLU A 239 -8.94 -2.65 -19.43
C GLU A 239 -7.72 -3.54 -19.70
N ALA A 240 -7.75 -4.77 -19.15
CA ALA A 240 -6.68 -5.76 -19.27
C ALA A 240 -6.80 -6.59 -20.55
#